data_AF-A0A5C3Q2C9-F1
#
_entry.id   AF-A0A5C3Q2C9-F1
#
_cell.length_a   1.000
_cell.length_b   1.000
_cell.length_c   1.000
_cell.angle_alpha   90.00
_cell.angle_beta   90.00
_cell.angle_gamma   90.00
#
_symmetry.space_group_name_H-M   'P 1'
#
loop_
_entity.id
_entity.type
_entity.pdbx_description
1 polymer ?
#
loop_
_entity_poly.entity_id
_entity_poly.type
_entity_poly.pdbx_seq_one_letter_code
_entity_poly.pdbx_strand_id
1 'polypeptide(L)'
;MYHHPISFRRQFPIEVQEKIIDQLRHDIWPLRSCALTCQAWHVRSRFHLFQDIHVRSLEQLNEICSYLRAHESLRPIVQSIVIESELPSISGPSWDKPVLPVSDLVCAPLLNQLPNLRRCQLRQIRRRLIHPVAFHPSMLTYLKIHSCIETLSLTGTISSTPTLLIEVLTSLPS
;
A
#
# COMPACT_ATOMS: atom_id res chain seq x y z
N MET A 1 -26.48 39.45 34.36
CA MET A 1 -26.60 38.64 33.12
C MET A 1 -25.36 37.77 33.01
N TYR A 2 -25.47 36.49 33.32
CA TYR A 2 -24.35 35.54 33.18
C TYR A 2 -24.24 35.11 31.73
N HIS A 3 -23.19 35.54 31.03
CA HIS A 3 -22.79 34.91 29.78
C HIS A 3 -22.34 33.49 30.10
N HIS A 4 -23.16 32.49 29.76
CA HIS A 4 -22.63 31.14 29.61
C HIS A 4 -21.65 31.19 28.44
N PRO A 5 -20.34 30.94 28.66
CA PRO A 5 -19.46 30.68 27.53
C PRO A 5 -20.05 29.45 26.86
N ILE A 6 -20.48 29.59 25.60
CA ILE A 6 -20.88 28.46 24.78
C ILE A 6 -19.60 27.63 24.63
N SER A 7 -19.46 26.63 25.50
CA SER A 7 -18.35 25.71 25.46
C SER A 7 -18.41 25.05 24.09
N PHE A 8 -17.33 25.11 23.32
CA PHE A 8 -17.15 24.43 22.02
C PHE A 8 -17.15 22.89 22.15
N ARG A 9 -17.88 22.34 23.12
CA ARG A 9 -18.02 20.91 23.40
C ARG A 9 -19.12 20.25 22.56
N ARG A 10 -19.44 20.79 21.37
CA ARG A 10 -20.16 20.03 20.34
C ARG A 10 -19.14 19.17 19.60
N GLN A 11 -18.68 18.12 20.26
CA GLN A 11 -18.08 17.01 19.54
C GLN A 11 -19.21 16.37 18.73
N PHE A 12 -19.04 16.26 17.41
CA PHE A 12 -19.97 15.51 16.58
C PHE A 12 -20.10 14.08 17.14
N PRO A 13 -21.25 13.39 16.96
CA PRO A 13 -21.34 11.96 17.24
C PRO A 13 -20.20 11.20 16.54
N ILE A 14 -19.74 10.09 17.14
CA ILE A 14 -18.59 9.34 16.63
C ILE A 14 -18.81 8.88 15.18
N GLU A 15 -20.05 8.53 14.83
CA GLU A 15 -20.44 8.08 13.49
C GLU A 15 -20.24 9.20 12.45
N VAL A 16 -20.49 10.45 12.83
CA VAL A 16 -20.27 11.61 11.97
C VAL A 16 -18.78 11.89 11.81
N GLN A 17 -18.02 11.78 12.90
CA GLN A 17 -16.56 11.95 12.86
C GLN A 17 -15.91 10.88 11.98
N GLU A 18 -16.28 9.61 12.16
CA GLU A 18 -15.78 8.50 11.35
C GLU A 18 -16.16 8.66 9.88
N LYS A 19 -17.39 9.09 9.58
CA LYS A 19 -17.81 9.38 8.20
C LYS A 19 -16.97 10.46 7.53
N ILE A 20 -16.53 11.48 8.27
CA ILE A 20 -15.61 12.51 7.73
C ILE A 20 -14.28 11.86 7.35
N ILE A 21 -13.72 11.02 8.22
CA ILE A 21 -12.47 10.31 7.94
C ILE A 21 -12.64 9.32 6.78
N ASP A 22 -13.78 8.65 6.67
CA ASP A 22 -14.09 7.70 5.58
C ASP A 22 -14.10 8.36 4.19
N GLN A 23 -14.36 9.68 4.11
CA GLN A 23 -14.23 10.44 2.86
C GLN A 23 -12.78 10.63 2.44
N LEU A 24 -11.85 10.63 3.40
CA LEU A 24 -10.41 10.84 3.17
C LEU A 24 -9.66 9.53 2.92
N ARG A 25 -10.36 8.39 2.86
CA ARG A 25 -9.76 7.04 2.82
C ARG A 25 -8.72 6.80 1.71
N HIS A 26 -8.77 7.59 0.63
CA HIS A 26 -7.84 7.47 -0.51
C HIS A 26 -6.68 8.48 -0.47
N ASP A 27 -6.69 9.43 0.48
CA ASP A 27 -5.71 10.50 0.60
C ASP A 27 -4.87 10.37 1.87
N ILE A 28 -3.66 9.80 1.73
CA ILE A 28 -2.75 9.51 2.85
C ILE A 28 -2.34 10.78 3.63
N TRP A 29 -2.15 11.91 2.93
CA TRP A 29 -1.70 13.15 3.57
C TRP A 29 -2.71 13.70 4.58
N PRO A 30 -3.98 13.97 4.20
CA PRO A 30 -5.05 14.28 5.13
C PRO A 30 -5.21 13.25 6.26
N LEU A 31 -5.17 11.95 5.95
CA LEU A 31 -5.32 10.89 6.97
C LEU A 31 -4.22 10.96 8.04
N ARG A 32 -2.97 11.23 7.64
CA ARG A 32 -1.87 11.42 8.60
C ARG A 32 -2.10 12.62 9.50
N SER A 33 -2.57 13.73 8.94
CA SER A 33 -2.92 14.91 9.73
C SER A 33 -4.06 14.59 10.70
N CYS A 34 -5.13 13.94 10.24
CA CYS A 34 -6.27 13.52 11.07
C CYS A 34 -5.86 12.54 12.17
N ALA A 35 -4.90 11.65 11.92
CA ALA A 35 -4.40 10.74 12.95
C ALA A 35 -3.72 11.48 14.12
N LEU A 36 -3.24 12.71 13.90
CA LEU A 36 -2.51 13.51 14.88
C LEU A 36 -3.38 14.59 15.56
N THR A 37 -4.64 14.77 15.18
CA THR A 37 -5.49 15.83 15.74
C THR A 37 -6.04 15.49 17.12
N CYS A 38 -6.63 14.30 17.29
CA CYS A 38 -7.22 13.84 18.55
C CYS A 38 -7.35 12.32 18.61
N GLN A 39 -7.55 11.76 19.81
CA GLN A 39 -7.71 10.31 20.02
C GLN A 39 -8.89 9.70 19.25
N ALA A 40 -10.00 10.44 19.12
CA ALA A 40 -11.18 9.96 18.39
C ALA A 40 -10.87 9.75 16.90
N TRP A 41 -10.15 10.68 16.28
CA TRP A 41 -9.78 10.59 14.86
C TRP A 41 -8.58 9.66 14.64
N HIS A 42 -7.71 9.51 15.65
CA HIS A 42 -6.54 8.66 15.60
C HIS A 42 -6.87 7.20 15.23
N VAL A 43 -7.87 6.59 15.86
CA VAL A 43 -8.22 5.18 15.63
C VAL A 43 -8.69 4.96 14.19
N ARG A 44 -9.68 5.74 13.73
CA ARG A 44 -10.25 5.60 12.38
C ARG A 44 -9.26 5.97 11.28
N SER A 45 -8.47 7.02 11.50
CA SER A 45 -7.45 7.43 10.51
C SER A 45 -6.36 6.37 10.37
N ARG A 46 -5.90 5.79 11.48
CA ARG A 46 -4.94 4.68 11.44
C ARG A 46 -5.50 3.44 10.75
N PHE A 47 -6.76 3.12 10.99
CA PHE A 47 -7.42 2.02 10.30
C PHE A 47 -7.29 2.16 8.78
N HIS A 48 -7.61 3.32 8.20
CA HIS A 48 -7.41 3.56 6.76
C HIS A 48 -5.95 3.58 6.33
N LEU A 49 -5.04 4.14 7.15
CA LEU A 49 -3.61 4.12 6.86
C LEU A 49 -3.03 2.68 6.83
N PHE A 50 -3.60 1.73 7.57
CA PHE A 50 -3.21 0.32 7.50
C PHE A 50 -3.91 -0.43 6.38
N GLN A 51 -5.05 0.06 5.87
CA GLN A 51 -5.72 -0.54 4.72
C GLN A 51 -4.91 -0.38 3.42
N ASP A 52 -4.16 0.72 3.28
CA ASP A 52 -3.42 1.06 2.05
C ASP A 52 -1.92 1.28 2.32
N ILE A 53 -1.10 0.29 2.01
CA ILE A 53 0.34 0.30 2.27
C ILE A 53 1.12 0.66 1.01
N HIS A 54 1.95 1.70 1.11
CA HIS A 54 2.86 2.12 0.05
C HIS A 54 4.29 1.70 0.38
N VAL A 55 4.88 0.89 -0.51
CA VAL A 55 6.26 0.37 -0.41
C VAL A 55 7.12 1.05 -1.47
N ARG A 56 8.21 1.70 -1.06
CA ARG A 56 9.13 2.45 -1.95
C ARG A 56 10.55 1.90 -1.97
N SER A 57 10.91 1.03 -1.03
CA SER A 57 12.25 0.45 -0.93
C SER A 57 12.19 -0.97 -0.37
N LEU A 58 13.26 -1.74 -0.61
CA LEU A 58 13.40 -3.10 -0.09
C LEU A 58 13.51 -3.12 1.45
N GLU A 59 14.19 -2.13 2.01
CA GLU A 59 14.29 -1.93 3.46
C GLU A 59 12.90 -1.74 4.07
N GLN A 60 12.10 -0.83 3.50
CA GLN A 60 10.73 -0.59 3.96
C GLN A 60 9.86 -1.85 3.80
N LEU A 61 10.02 -2.60 2.70
CA LEU A 61 9.33 -3.87 2.50
C LEU A 61 9.65 -4.87 3.62
N ASN A 62 10.92 -5.01 3.98
CA ASN A 62 11.39 -5.91 5.02
C ASN A 62 10.88 -5.50 6.41
N GLU A 63 10.90 -4.20 6.71
CA GLU A 63 10.32 -3.64 7.94
C GLU A 63 8.83 -3.92 8.04
N ILE A 64 8.06 -3.66 6.97
CA ILE A 64 6.62 -3.95 6.91
C ILE A 64 6.38 -5.44 7.11
N CYS A 65 7.14 -6.32 6.45
CA CYS A 65 7.03 -7.76 6.61
C CYS A 65 7.35 -8.21 8.04
N SER A 66 8.32 -7.61 8.71
CA SER A 66 8.66 -7.91 10.11
C SER A 66 7.55 -7.41 11.05
N TYR A 67 7.04 -6.20 10.79
CA TYR A 67 5.98 -5.58 11.57
C TYR A 67 4.66 -6.36 11.51
N LEU A 68 4.24 -6.79 10.31
CA LEU A 68 3.05 -7.62 10.12
C LEU A 68 3.23 -9.04 10.67
N ARG A 69 4.46 -9.55 10.71
CA ARG A 69 4.77 -10.80 11.41
C ARG A 69 4.55 -10.65 12.92
N ALA A 70 5.04 -9.56 13.51
CA ALA A 70 4.86 -9.27 14.93
C ALA A 70 3.41 -8.91 15.32
N HIS A 71 2.61 -8.37 14.38
CA HIS A 71 1.25 -7.90 14.64
C HIS A 71 0.24 -8.59 13.71
N GLU A 72 -0.08 -9.85 14.01
CA GLU A 72 -0.94 -10.67 13.14
C GLU A 72 -2.34 -10.09 12.95
N SER A 73 -2.85 -9.35 13.94
CA SER A 73 -4.18 -8.70 13.90
C SER A 73 -4.30 -7.60 12.83
N LEU A 74 -3.18 -7.07 12.32
CA LEU A 74 -3.18 -6.05 11.28
C LEU A 74 -3.24 -6.65 9.87
N ARG A 75 -2.81 -7.90 9.71
CA ARG A 75 -2.78 -8.61 8.42
C ARG A 75 -4.12 -8.59 7.67
N PRO A 76 -5.29 -8.85 8.31
CA PRO A 76 -6.57 -8.82 7.63
C PRO A 76 -7.08 -7.40 7.33
N ILE A 77 -6.46 -6.37 7.93
CA ILE A 77 -6.83 -4.96 7.71
C ILE A 77 -6.23 -4.46 6.40
N VAL A 78 -5.04 -4.93 6.02
CA VAL A 78 -4.40 -4.55 4.77
C VAL A 78 -5.21 -5.06 3.58
N GLN A 79 -5.70 -4.14 2.75
CA GLN A 79 -6.54 -4.44 1.59
C GLN A 79 -5.91 -3.97 0.28
N SER A 80 -4.97 -3.04 0.35
CA SER A 80 -4.35 -2.39 -0.79
C SER A 80 -2.85 -2.27 -0.56
N ILE A 81 -2.09 -2.65 -1.58
CA ILE A 81 -0.64 -2.47 -1.63
C ILE A 81 -0.25 -1.76 -2.90
N VAL A 82 0.56 -0.72 -2.76
CA VAL A 82 1.20 -0.01 -3.86
C VAL A 82 2.70 -0.15 -3.70
N ILE A 83 3.36 -0.77 -4.68
CA ILE A 83 4.82 -0.89 -4.70
C ILE A 83 5.35 0.05 -5.77
N GLU A 84 6.09 1.05 -5.33
CA GLU A 84 6.71 2.09 -6.14
C GLU A 84 8.19 1.74 -6.30
N SER A 85 8.65 1.59 -7.54
CA SER A 85 10.06 1.47 -7.87
C SER A 85 10.58 2.83 -8.33
N GLU A 86 11.43 3.44 -7.52
CA GLU A 86 12.21 4.64 -7.88
C GLU A 86 13.67 4.25 -8.16
N LEU A 87 14.20 4.63 -9.33
CA LEU A 87 15.65 4.66 -9.53
C LEU A 87 16.22 5.88 -8.78
N PRO A 88 17.44 5.77 -8.22
CA PRO A 88 18.10 6.91 -7.60
C PRO A 88 18.23 8.05 -8.62
N SER A 89 17.79 9.23 -8.21
CA SER A 89 18.06 10.48 -8.91
C SER A 89 19.57 10.63 -9.10
N ILE A 90 20.00 10.84 -10.35
CA ILE A 90 21.41 11.02 -10.78
C ILE A 90 22.10 12.21 -10.06
N SER A 91 21.39 13.01 -9.27
CA SER A 91 21.94 14.06 -8.43
C SER A 91 22.48 13.52 -7.10
N GLY A 92 23.68 12.91 -7.14
CA GLY A 92 24.51 12.65 -5.95
C GLY A 92 25.05 11.21 -5.85
N PRO A 93 26.30 11.00 -5.39
CA PRO A 93 26.90 9.68 -5.26
C PRO A 93 26.40 9.03 -3.97
N SER A 94 25.23 8.40 -3.99
CA SER A 94 24.84 7.45 -2.95
C SER A 94 24.61 6.10 -3.60
N TRP A 95 25.73 5.40 -3.82
CA TRP A 95 25.77 4.03 -4.34
C TRP A 95 25.31 2.98 -3.30
N ASP A 96 24.87 3.41 -2.12
CA ASP A 96 24.58 2.52 -0.98
C ASP A 96 23.10 2.22 -0.77
N LYS A 97 22.19 2.78 -1.59
CA LYS A 97 20.75 2.46 -1.46
C LYS A 97 20.36 1.39 -2.48
N PRO A 98 20.05 0.16 -2.06
CA PRO A 98 19.61 -0.89 -2.97
C PRO A 98 18.33 -0.45 -3.65
N VAL A 99 18.43 -0.25 -4.96
CA VAL A 99 17.30 -0.03 -5.86
C VAL A 99 16.44 -1.28 -5.84
N LEU A 100 15.12 -1.14 -5.87
CA LEU A 100 14.22 -2.25 -6.17
C LEU A 100 14.16 -2.43 -7.69
N PRO A 101 14.94 -3.35 -8.31
CA PRO A 101 14.57 -3.80 -9.63
C PRO A 101 13.22 -4.50 -9.48
N VAL A 102 12.20 -4.04 -10.19
CA VAL A 102 10.84 -4.61 -10.13
C VAL A 102 10.85 -6.12 -10.44
N SER A 103 11.90 -6.60 -11.13
CA SER A 103 12.17 -8.02 -11.39
C SER A 103 12.45 -8.87 -10.14
N ASP A 104 12.98 -8.27 -9.06
CA ASP A 104 13.25 -8.94 -7.79
C ASP A 104 12.20 -8.58 -6.74
N LEU A 105 10.95 -8.30 -7.15
CA LEU A 105 9.83 -8.20 -6.22
C LEU A 105 9.62 -9.56 -5.53
N VAL A 106 10.42 -9.81 -4.50
CA VAL A 106 10.22 -10.81 -3.46
C VAL A 106 9.07 -10.28 -2.59
N CYS A 107 7.92 -10.07 -3.20
CA CYS A 107 6.71 -9.68 -2.49
C CYS A 107 5.95 -10.89 -1.98
N ALA A 108 6.31 -12.11 -2.37
CA ALA A 108 5.68 -13.31 -1.85
C ALA A 108 5.64 -13.44 -0.32
N PRO A 109 6.71 -13.11 0.46
CA PRO A 109 6.60 -13.15 1.91
C PRO A 109 5.61 -12.10 2.44
N LEU A 110 5.46 -10.96 1.77
CA LEU A 110 4.47 -9.95 2.14
C LEU A 110 3.07 -10.41 1.77
N LEU A 111 2.86 -10.80 0.51
CA LEU A 111 1.57 -11.20 -0.03
C LEU A 111 0.98 -12.38 0.75
N ASN A 112 1.78 -13.40 1.07
CA ASN A 112 1.35 -14.56 1.86
C ASN A 112 0.85 -14.19 3.27
N GLN A 113 1.17 -13.00 3.79
CA GLN A 113 0.69 -12.54 5.08
C GLN A 113 -0.64 -11.79 4.99
N LEU A 114 -1.18 -11.54 3.79
CA LEU A 114 -2.30 -10.61 3.59
C LEU A 114 -3.52 -11.35 3.05
N PRO A 115 -4.36 -11.92 3.92
CA PRO A 115 -5.49 -12.74 3.48
C PRO A 115 -6.60 -11.95 2.78
N ASN A 116 -6.69 -10.64 3.04
CA ASN A 116 -7.76 -9.76 2.54
C ASN A 116 -7.25 -8.76 1.48
N LEU A 117 -6.13 -9.06 0.84
CA LEU A 117 -5.59 -8.18 -0.19
C LEU A 117 -6.54 -8.16 -1.40
N ARG A 118 -7.10 -6.98 -1.68
CA ARG A 118 -8.02 -6.75 -2.81
C ARG A 118 -7.35 -6.01 -3.95
N ARG A 119 -6.41 -5.12 -3.64
CA ARG A 119 -5.75 -4.26 -4.62
C ARG A 119 -4.24 -4.43 -4.53
N CYS A 120 -3.61 -4.72 -5.67
CA CYS A 120 -2.16 -4.74 -5.81
C CYS A 120 -1.77 -3.85 -6.99
N GLN A 121 -0.96 -2.83 -6.73
CA GLN A 121 -0.48 -1.90 -7.74
C GLN A 121 1.04 -1.90 -7.79
N LEU A 122 1.57 -2.09 -8.99
CA LEU A 122 3.00 -2.01 -9.27
C LEU A 122 3.23 -0.78 -10.13
N ARG A 123 3.89 0.23 -9.55
CA ARG A 123 4.11 1.53 -10.18
C ARG A 123 5.60 1.75 -10.40
N GLN A 124 5.99 1.96 -11.64
CA GLN A 124 7.36 2.33 -11.97
C GLN A 124 7.44 3.83 -12.26
N ILE A 125 8.06 4.57 -11.34
CA ILE A 125 8.16 6.04 -11.43
C ILE A 125 9.35 6.36 -12.34
N ARG A 126 9.04 6.79 -13.57
CA ARG A 126 10.03 6.97 -14.64
C ARG A 126 11.07 8.03 -14.31
N ARG A 127 12.35 7.63 -14.32
CA ARG A 127 13.46 8.47 -14.79
C ARG A 127 14.37 7.65 -15.72
N ARG A 128 14.08 7.79 -17.02
CA ARG A 128 14.93 7.48 -18.20
C ARG A 128 15.32 6.03 -18.53
N LEU A 129 15.19 5.05 -17.65
CA LEU A 129 15.47 3.65 -17.99
C LEU A 129 14.23 2.77 -17.87
N ILE A 130 13.85 2.20 -19.01
CA ILE A 130 12.78 1.21 -19.11
C ILE A 130 13.41 -0.12 -18.72
N HIS A 131 13.11 -0.61 -17.52
CA HIS A 131 13.47 -1.98 -17.16
C HIS A 131 12.29 -2.90 -17.42
N PRO A 132 12.54 -4.08 -18.01
CA PRO A 132 11.50 -5.07 -18.11
C PRO A 132 11.10 -5.56 -16.73
N VAL A 133 9.80 -5.68 -16.49
CA VAL A 133 9.29 -6.26 -15.25
C VAL A 133 9.27 -7.77 -15.40
N ALA A 134 10.00 -8.47 -14.53
CA ALA A 134 9.85 -9.90 -14.34
C ALA A 134 8.97 -10.14 -13.11
N PHE A 135 7.96 -11.00 -13.25
CA PHE A 135 7.17 -11.45 -12.11
C PHE A 135 7.79 -12.71 -11.54
N HIS A 136 8.04 -12.72 -10.24
CA HIS A 136 8.52 -13.93 -9.60
C HIS A 136 7.39 -14.98 -9.55
N PRO A 137 7.68 -16.28 -9.80
CA PRO A 137 6.66 -17.34 -9.83
C PRO A 137 5.79 -17.42 -8.57
N SER A 138 6.35 -17.14 -7.39
CA SER A 138 5.59 -17.15 -6.14
C SER A 138 4.53 -16.04 -6.05
N MET A 139 4.71 -14.92 -6.75
CA MET A 139 3.65 -13.91 -6.86
C MET A 139 2.50 -14.43 -7.74
N LEU A 140 2.82 -15.08 -8.86
CA LEU A 140 1.81 -15.69 -9.74
C LEU A 140 1.05 -16.82 -9.01
N THR A 141 1.76 -17.63 -8.22
CA THR A 141 1.13 -18.64 -7.35
C THR A 141 0.22 -17.99 -6.31
N TYR A 142 0.63 -16.89 -5.70
CA TYR A 142 -0.23 -16.15 -4.77
C TYR A 142 -1.49 -15.61 -5.46
N LEU A 143 -1.36 -14.99 -6.64
CA LEU A 143 -2.51 -14.51 -7.44
C LEU A 143 -3.50 -15.65 -7.75
N LYS A 144 -2.97 -16.85 -8.07
CA LYS A 144 -3.79 -18.04 -8.33
C LYS A 144 -4.53 -18.55 -7.09
N ILE A 145 -3.86 -18.54 -5.94
CA ILE A 145 -4.41 -19.11 -4.70
C ILE A 145 -5.38 -18.15 -4.02
N HIS A 146 -5.11 -16.84 -4.07
CA HIS A 146 -5.87 -15.82 -3.36
C HIS A 146 -6.80 -15.08 -4.33
N SER A 147 -8.01 -15.61 -4.50
CA SER A 147 -9.03 -15.08 -5.40
C SER A 147 -9.67 -13.76 -4.97
N CYS A 148 -9.24 -13.18 -3.85
CA CYS A 148 -9.78 -11.93 -3.30
C CYS A 148 -9.30 -10.67 -4.03
N ILE A 149 -8.38 -10.80 -5.00
CA ILE A 149 -7.79 -9.66 -5.70
C ILE A 149 -8.78 -9.14 -6.75
N GLU A 150 -9.40 -8.00 -6.42
CA GLU A 150 -10.33 -7.29 -7.28
C GLU A 150 -9.62 -6.41 -8.32
N THR A 151 -8.40 -5.95 -8.04
CA THR A 151 -7.68 -5.02 -8.93
C THR A 151 -6.17 -5.28 -8.92
N LEU A 152 -5.63 -5.61 -10.10
CA LEU A 152 -4.20 -5.63 -10.37
C LEU A 152 -3.88 -4.51 -11.37
N SER A 153 -3.05 -3.54 -10.96
CA SER A 153 -2.63 -2.44 -11.84
C SER A 153 -1.12 -2.45 -12.05
N LEU A 154 -0.71 -2.44 -13.31
CA LEU A 154 0.69 -2.38 -13.73
C LEU A 154 0.90 -1.06 -14.48
N THR A 155 1.55 -0.08 -13.84
CA THR A 155 1.73 1.25 -14.43
C THR A 155 3.21 1.51 -14.72
N GLY A 156 3.53 1.85 -15.97
CA GLY A 156 4.89 2.20 -16.39
C GLY A 156 5.80 0.99 -16.63
N THR A 157 5.25 -0.22 -16.59
CA THR A 157 5.96 -1.49 -16.79
C THR A 157 5.99 -1.87 -18.26
N ILE A 158 7.10 -2.41 -18.75
CA ILE A 158 7.14 -3.07 -20.07
C ILE A 158 7.44 -4.54 -19.83
N SER A 159 6.66 -5.40 -20.46
CA SER A 159 6.93 -6.83 -20.42
C SER A 159 8.10 -7.13 -21.35
N SER A 160 9.14 -7.83 -20.89
CA SER A 160 10.19 -8.37 -21.80
C SER A 160 9.60 -9.27 -22.86
N THR A 161 8.54 -9.98 -22.49
CA THR A 161 7.97 -11.09 -23.23
C THR A 161 6.45 -11.09 -23.08
N PRO A 162 5.69 -11.30 -24.17
CA PRO A 162 4.23 -11.38 -24.11
C PRO A 162 3.73 -12.56 -23.24
N THR A 163 4.57 -13.56 -23.01
CA THR A 163 4.26 -14.72 -22.17
C THR A 163 3.99 -14.34 -20.71
N LEU A 164 4.71 -13.37 -20.15
CA LEU A 164 4.48 -12.92 -18.76
C LEU A 164 3.10 -12.28 -18.57
N LEU A 165 2.61 -11.54 -19.58
CA LEU A 165 1.26 -10.98 -19.53
C LEU A 165 0.21 -12.08 -19.57
N ILE A 166 0.42 -13.11 -20.41
CA ILE A 166 -0.47 -14.26 -20.49
C ILE A 166 -0.44 -15.05 -19.17
N GLU A 167 0.73 -15.23 -18.57
CA GLU A 167 0.87 -15.93 -17.29
C GLU A 167 0.20 -15.19 -16.13
N VAL A 168 0.30 -13.85 -16.11
CA VAL A 168 -0.46 -13.01 -15.19
C VAL A 168 -1.96 -13.11 -15.44
N LEU A 169 -2.40 -12.98 -16.68
CA LEU A 169 -3.83 -13.06 -17.04
C LEU A 169 -4.43 -14.42 -16.68
N THR A 170 -3.69 -15.51 -16.89
CA THR A 170 -4.10 -16.87 -16.51
C THR A 170 -3.95 -17.17 -15.02
N SER A 171 -3.27 -16.29 -14.27
CA SER A 171 -3.16 -16.37 -12.81
C SER A 171 -4.30 -15.66 -12.07
N LEU A 172 -5.08 -14.83 -12.76
CA LEU A 172 -6.22 -14.14 -12.17
C LEU A 172 -7.44 -15.08 -12.14
N PRO A 173 -8.25 -15.04 -11.06
CA PRO A 173 -9.49 -15.80 -11.00
C PRO A 173 -10.43 -15.37 -12.13
N SER A 174 -11.02 -16.34 -12.83
CA SER A 174 -12.06 -16.16 -13.84
C SER A 174 -13.40 -15.77 -13.24
#